data_AF-A0A945DM22-F1
#
_entry.id   AF-A0A945DM22-F1
#
_cell.length_a   1.000
_cell.length_b   1.000
_cell.length_c   1.000
_cell.angle_alpha   90.00
_cell.angle_beta   90.00
_cell.angle_gamma   90.00
#
_symmetry.space_group_name_H-M   'P 1'
#
loop_
_entity.id
_entity.type
_entity.pdbx_description
1 polymer ?
#
loop_
_entity_poly.entity_id
_entity_poly.type
_entity_poly.pdbx_seq_one_letter_code
_entity_poly.pdbx_strand_id
1 'polypeptide(L)'
;MQPYFLPYVGYFQLIQSVDVFIVYDNIQYTKKGWINRNRMLQNGKDLLFSIPIAKDSDYLDVCDRKISTDFNRDKLLSQVSGAYRRAPYFKQTFPLIEQIVRREEQNLFL
;
A
#
# COMPACT_ATOMS: atom_id res chain seq x y z
N MET A 1 -1.55 1.38 -15.47
CA MET A 1 -0.56 0.92 -14.47
C MET A 1 -1.27 0.13 -13.39
N GLN A 2 -0.69 -1.00 -12.95
CA GLN A 2 -1.24 -1.77 -11.83
C GLN A 2 -1.27 -0.91 -10.56
N PRO A 3 -2.33 -0.97 -9.75
CA PRO A 3 -2.39 -0.21 -8.52
C PRO A 3 -1.51 -0.85 -7.42
N TYR A 4 -1.07 -0.02 -6.48
CA TYR A 4 -0.26 -0.43 -5.33
C TYR A 4 -0.79 0.24 -4.07
N PHE A 5 -0.71 -0.44 -2.92
CA PHE A 5 -1.12 0.14 -1.64
C PHE A 5 -0.39 1.45 -1.32
N LEU A 6 0.94 1.44 -1.31
CA LEU A 6 1.77 2.65 -1.29
C LEU A 6 2.61 2.68 -2.58
N PRO A 7 2.19 3.44 -3.60
CA PRO A 7 2.97 3.54 -4.83
C PRO A 7 4.37 4.12 -4.58
N TYR A 8 5.36 3.62 -5.31
CA TYR A 8 6.72 4.18 -5.27
C TYR A 8 6.78 5.50 -6.04
N VAL A 9 7.83 6.30 -5.81
CA VAL A 9 7.97 7.64 -6.39
C VAL A 9 7.82 7.68 -7.92
N GLY A 10 8.32 6.66 -8.63
CA GLY A 10 8.20 6.57 -10.08
C GLY A 10 6.75 6.44 -10.57
N TYR A 11 5.84 5.92 -9.75
CA TYR A 11 4.41 5.90 -10.07
C TYR A 11 3.85 7.33 -10.23
N PHE A 12 4.23 8.22 -9.32
CA PHE A 12 3.83 9.63 -9.36
C PHE A 12 4.54 10.41 -10.47
N GLN A 13 5.80 10.08 -10.75
CA GLN A 13 6.53 10.66 -11.89
C GLN A 13 5.88 10.29 -13.22
N LEU A 14 5.37 9.05 -13.35
CA LEU A 14 4.60 8.63 -14.53
C LEU A 14 3.26 9.37 -14.64
N ILE A 15 2.54 9.56 -13.54
CA ILE A 15 1.32 10.38 -13.53
C ILE A 15 1.63 11.80 -14.01
N GLN A 16 2.74 12.39 -13.53
CA GLN A 16 3.15 13.74 -13.92
C GLN A 16 3.55 13.85 -15.39
N SER A 17 4.04 12.77 -16.01
CA SER A 17 4.59 12.80 -17.37
C SER A 17 3.57 12.55 -18.48
N VAL A 18 2.27 12.40 -18.16
CA VAL A 18 1.22 12.06 -19.12
C VAL A 18 -0.01 12.92 -18.92
N ASP A 19 -0.78 13.17 -19.97
CA ASP A 19 -2.06 13.89 -19.86
C ASP A 19 -3.16 13.00 -19.25
N VAL A 20 -3.09 11.69 -19.53
CA VAL A 20 -4.07 10.70 -19.06
C VAL A 20 -3.34 9.51 -18.45
N PHE A 21 -3.61 9.26 -17.18
CA PHE A 21 -3.09 8.10 -16.46
C PHE A 21 -4.20 7.08 -16.23
N ILE A 22 -4.03 5.87 -16.77
CA ILE A 22 -5.00 4.79 -16.64
C ILE A 22 -4.54 3.84 -15.53
N VAL A 23 -5.37 3.68 -14.49
CA VAL A 23 -5.22 2.58 -13.52
C VAL A 23 -5.74 1.30 -14.16
N TYR A 24 -4.94 0.23 -14.09
CA TYR A 24 -5.23 -1.05 -14.72
C TYR A 24 -5.43 -2.11 -13.65
N ASP A 25 -6.67 -2.24 -13.18
CA ASP A 25 -7.12 -3.07 -12.06
C ASP A 25 -8.07 -4.21 -12.46
N ASN A 26 -8.62 -4.19 -13.67
CA ASN A 26 -9.35 -5.29 -14.30
C ASN A 26 -8.41 -6.39 -14.85
N ILE A 27 -7.52 -6.86 -13.98
CA ILE A 27 -6.58 -7.95 -14.24
C ILE A 27 -6.52 -8.91 -13.09
N GLN A 28 -6.26 -10.18 -13.37
CA GLN A 28 -6.12 -11.20 -12.34
C GLN A 28 -5.08 -10.82 -11.27
N TYR A 29 -5.49 -10.91 -10.00
CA TYR A 29 -4.60 -10.66 -8.87
C TYR A 29 -3.47 -11.70 -8.76
N THR A 30 -2.24 -11.24 -8.57
CA THR A 30 -1.07 -12.11 -8.41
C THR A 30 -0.58 -12.12 -6.95
N LYS A 31 -0.72 -13.26 -6.24
CA LYS A 31 -0.32 -13.45 -4.83
C LYS A 31 1.14 -13.12 -4.48
N LYS A 32 2.03 -13.16 -5.47
CA LYS A 32 3.46 -12.84 -5.32
C LYS A 32 3.85 -11.46 -5.86
N GLY A 33 2.88 -10.69 -6.33
CA GLY A 33 3.08 -9.35 -6.87
C GLY A 33 3.36 -8.30 -5.78
N TRP A 34 3.55 -7.07 -6.22
CA TRP A 34 3.85 -5.92 -5.37
C TRP A 34 2.62 -5.11 -4.96
N ILE A 35 1.44 -5.47 -5.48
CA ILE A 35 0.17 -4.74 -5.31
C ILE A 35 -0.10 -4.38 -3.83
N ASN A 36 0.04 -5.35 -2.92
CA ASN A 36 -0.18 -5.17 -1.48
C ASN A 36 1.13 -5.26 -0.68
N ARG A 37 2.29 -5.12 -1.32
CA ARG A 37 3.61 -5.25 -0.69
C ARG A 37 4.36 -3.94 -0.77
N ASN A 38 5.02 -3.59 0.32
CA ASN A 38 5.84 -2.40 0.40
C ASN A 38 7.10 -2.68 1.22
N ARG A 39 8.10 -1.82 1.05
CA ARG A 39 9.31 -1.82 1.87
C ARG A 39 9.35 -0.55 2.70
N MET A 40 9.89 -0.67 3.91
CA MET A 40 10.27 0.46 4.73
C MET A 40 11.69 0.26 5.27
N LEU A 41 12.39 1.36 5.52
CA LEU A 41 13.67 1.32 6.20
C LEU A 41 13.44 1.13 7.69
N GLN A 42 14.05 0.12 8.28
CA GLN A 42 14.04 -0.10 9.72
C GLN A 42 15.45 -0.47 10.18
N ASN A 43 16.01 0.29 11.14
CA ASN A 43 17.35 0.05 11.68
C ASN A 43 18.43 -0.07 10.59
N GLY A 44 18.35 0.75 9.54
CA GLY A 44 19.30 0.75 8.42
C GLY A 44 19.15 -0.41 7.43
N LYS A 45 18.13 -1.26 7.57
CA LYS A 45 17.85 -2.38 6.66
C LYS A 45 16.48 -2.23 6.02
N ASP A 46 16.31 -2.78 4.82
CA ASP A 46 15.00 -2.89 4.21
C ASP A 46 14.16 -3.94 4.93
N LEU A 47 12.95 -3.55 5.30
CA LEU A 47 11.94 -4.44 5.86
C LEU A 47 10.78 -4.52 4.87
N LEU A 48 10.55 -5.72 4.34
CA LEU A 48 9.36 -6.02 3.54
C LEU A 48 8.15 -6.19 4.47
N PHE A 49 7.04 -5.52 4.15
CA PHE A 49 5.75 -5.75 4.77
C PHE A 49 4.66 -5.91 3.70
N SER A 50 3.52 -6.45 4.11
CA SER A 50 2.39 -6.65 3.20
C SER A 50 1.08 -6.44 3.95
N ILE A 51 0.10 -5.85 3.27
CA ILE A 51 -1.28 -5.79 3.76
C ILE A 51 -1.95 -7.13 3.47
N PRO A 52 -2.62 -7.75 4.45
CA PRO A 52 -3.31 -9.01 4.24
C PRO A 52 -4.52 -8.80 3.33
N ILE A 53 -4.64 -9.65 2.32
CA ILE A 53 -5.78 -9.70 1.40
C ILE A 53 -6.65 -10.89 1.81
N ALA A 54 -7.96 -10.70 1.82
CA ALA A 54 -8.91 -11.76 2.14
C ALA A 54 -8.69 -12.98 1.24
N LYS A 55 -8.92 -14.17 1.81
CA LYS A 55 -8.92 -15.41 1.03
C LYS A 55 -10.14 -15.40 0.13
N ASP A 56 -9.90 -15.54 -1.16
CA ASP A 56 -10.93 -15.54 -2.19
C ASP A 56 -10.39 -16.28 -3.43
N SER A 57 -11.20 -16.38 -4.49
CA SER A 57 -10.84 -16.99 -5.75
C SER A 57 -9.55 -16.39 -6.33
N ASP A 58 -8.72 -17.27 -6.89
CA ASP A 58 -7.46 -16.89 -7.54
C ASP A 58 -7.69 -16.25 -8.92
N TYR A 59 -8.92 -16.33 -9.44
CA TYR A 59 -9.32 -15.76 -10.73
C TYR A 59 -9.89 -14.34 -10.62
N LEU A 60 -10.02 -13.81 -9.41
CA LEU A 60 -10.52 -12.44 -9.22
C LEU A 60 -9.52 -11.43 -9.74
N ASP A 61 -10.08 -10.39 -10.35
CA ASP A 61 -9.32 -9.22 -10.75
C ASP A 61 -8.92 -8.41 -9.52
N VAL A 62 -7.91 -7.55 -9.69
CA VAL A 62 -7.37 -6.69 -8.62
C VAL A 62 -8.48 -5.82 -8.03
N CYS A 63 -9.36 -5.26 -8.86
CA CYS A 63 -10.52 -4.47 -8.43
C CYS A 63 -11.54 -5.24 -7.59
N ASP A 64 -11.54 -6.58 -7.60
CA ASP A 64 -12.47 -7.40 -6.81
C ASP A 64 -11.85 -7.90 -5.50
N ARG A 65 -10.55 -7.67 -5.29
CA ARG A 65 -9.85 -8.10 -4.07
C ARG A 65 -10.15 -7.17 -2.90
N LYS A 66 -10.30 -7.76 -1.72
CA LYS A 66 -10.54 -7.03 -0.48
C LYS A 66 -9.42 -7.22 0.52
N ILE A 67 -9.13 -6.17 1.30
CA ILE A 67 -8.31 -6.24 2.49
C ILE A 67 -8.97 -7.20 3.48
N SER A 68 -8.15 -8.03 4.11
CA SER A 68 -8.63 -8.99 5.11
C SER A 68 -9.12 -8.27 6.36
N THR A 69 -10.21 -8.78 6.96
CA THR A 69 -10.80 -8.21 8.19
C THR A 69 -9.87 -8.31 9.41
N ASP A 70 -8.88 -9.21 9.37
CA ASP A 70 -7.84 -9.36 10.38
C ASP A 70 -6.67 -8.36 10.22
N PHE A 71 -6.77 -7.40 9.29
CA PHE A 71 -5.74 -6.39 9.11
C PHE A 71 -5.57 -5.51 10.35
N ASN A 72 -4.52 -5.79 11.13
CA ASN A 72 -4.14 -5.01 12.28
C ASN A 72 -3.43 -3.70 11.87
N ARG A 73 -4.25 -2.66 11.67
CA ARG A 73 -3.83 -1.31 11.29
C ARG A 73 -2.90 -0.69 12.33
N ASP A 74 -3.22 -0.82 13.62
CA ASP A 74 -2.42 -0.24 14.70
C ASP A 74 -1.03 -0.86 14.79
N LYS A 75 -0.90 -2.17 14.48
CA LYS A 75 0.40 -2.84 14.37
C LYS A 75 1.25 -2.22 13.26
N LEU A 76 0.69 -2.02 12.06
CA LEU A 76 1.42 -1.39 10.97
C LEU A 76 1.83 0.05 11.33
N LEU A 77 0.91 0.83 11.90
CA LEU A 77 1.19 2.21 12.32
C LEU A 77 2.26 2.28 13.42
N SER A 78 2.23 1.35 14.37
CA SER A 78 3.26 1.25 15.40
C SER A 78 4.63 0.91 14.81
N GLN A 79 4.69 0.02 13.81
CA GLN A 79 5.93 -0.30 13.11
C GLN A 79 6.48 0.89 12.33
N VAL A 80 5.63 1.61 11.59
CA VAL A 80 6.02 2.83 10.85
C VAL A 80 6.49 3.93 11.81
N SER A 81 5.73 4.16 12.89
CA SER A 81 6.09 5.14 13.92
C SER A 81 7.42 4.79 14.57
N GLY A 82 7.62 3.53 14.97
CA GLY A 82 8.88 3.06 15.54
C GLY A 82 10.08 3.23 14.60
N ALA A 83 9.88 3.00 13.29
CA ALA A 83 10.92 3.15 12.28
C ALA A 83 11.29 4.62 11.99
N TYR A 84 10.31 5.52 11.97
CA TYR A 84 10.50 6.88 11.45
C TYR A 84 10.25 8.01 12.44
N ARG A 85 9.92 7.75 13.71
CA ARG A 85 9.61 8.83 14.70
C ARG A 85 10.71 9.89 14.83
N ARG A 86 11.97 9.52 14.58
CA ARG A 86 13.13 10.44 14.59
C ARG A 86 13.56 10.91 13.21
N ALA A 87 12.88 10.48 12.15
CA ALA A 87 13.22 10.87 10.79
C ALA A 87 12.85 12.35 10.56
N PRO A 88 13.59 13.06 9.70
CA PRO A 88 13.16 14.35 9.18
C PRO A 88 11.73 14.25 8.64
N TYR A 89 10.93 15.29 8.87
CA TYR A 89 9.57 15.37 8.33
C TYR A 89 8.54 14.36 8.90
N PHE A 90 8.86 13.60 9.95
CA PHE A 90 7.89 12.67 10.55
C PHE A 90 6.54 13.34 10.91
N LYS A 91 6.59 14.53 11.50
CA LYS A 91 5.39 15.27 11.93
C LYS A 91 4.43 15.63 10.78
N GLN A 92 4.96 15.87 9.58
CA GLN A 92 4.13 16.20 8.41
C GLN A 92 3.68 14.95 7.65
N THR A 93 4.51 13.90 7.61
CA THR A 93 4.25 12.69 6.79
C THR A 93 3.42 11.66 7.53
N PHE A 94 3.64 11.46 8.83
CA PHE A 94 2.96 10.40 9.58
C PHE A 94 1.42 10.56 9.62
N PRO A 95 0.85 11.77 9.77
CA PRO A 95 -0.61 11.94 9.70
C PRO A 95 -1.22 11.45 8.38
N LEU A 96 -0.52 11.64 7.25
CA LEU A 96 -0.95 11.12 5.95
C LEU A 96 -0.92 9.59 5.93
N ILE A 97 0.14 8.97 6.43
CA ILE A 97 0.22 7.50 6.52
C ILE A 97 -0.87 6.95 7.43
N GLU A 98 -1.12 7.60 8.57
CA GLU A 98 -2.21 7.23 9.47
C GLU A 98 -3.57 7.31 8.78
N GLN A 99 -3.84 8.39 8.07
CA GLN A 99 -5.08 8.55 7.30
C GLN A 99 -5.25 7.44 6.26
N ILE A 100 -4.19 7.08 5.53
CA ILE A 100 -4.22 6.01 4.52
C ILE A 100 -4.50 4.66 5.17
N VAL A 101 -3.76 4.28 6.22
CA VAL A 101 -3.88 2.97 6.87
C VAL A 101 -5.21 2.83 7.61
N ARG A 102 -5.76 3.93 8.16
CA ARG A 102 -7.06 3.95 8.85
C ARG A 102 -8.26 3.98 7.91
N ARG A 103 -8.08 4.05 6.59
CA ARG A 103 -9.22 3.95 5.66
C ARG A 103 -9.98 2.64 5.91
N GLU A 104 -11.31 2.77 5.98
CA GLU A 104 -12.24 1.66 6.19
C GLU A 104 -12.60 0.96 4.88
N GLU A 105 -12.30 1.59 3.73
CA GLU A 105 -12.50 0.99 2.42
C GLU A 105 -11.74 -0.35 2.35
N GLN A 106 -12.46 -1.37 1.93
CA GLN A 106 -11.98 -2.73 1.89
C GLN A 106 -11.37 -3.04 0.54
N ASN A 107 -11.77 -2.34 -0.51
CA ASN A 107 -11.04 -2.35 -1.75
C ASN A 107 -9.72 -1.59 -1.55
N LEU A 108 -8.59 -2.23 -1.79
CA LEU A 108 -7.31 -1.56 -1.66
C LEU A 108 -7.09 -0.51 -2.77
N PHE A 109 -7.96 -0.48 -3.79
CA PHE A 109 -7.73 0.19 -5.06
C PHE A 109 -8.87 1.13 -5.50
N LEU A 110 -9.91 1.32 -4.68
CA LEU A 110 -11.02 2.27 -4.89
C LEU A 110 -11.13 3.26 -3.73
#